data_AF-A0AAP7LZB4-F1
#
_entry.id   AF-A0AAP7LZB4-F1
#
_cell.length_a   1.000
_cell.length_b   1.000
_cell.length_c   1.000
_cell.angle_alpha   90.00
_cell.angle_beta   90.00
_cell.angle_gamma   90.00
#
_symmetry.space_group_name_H-M   'P 1'
#
loop_
_entity.id
_entity.type
_entity.pdbx_description
1 polymer ?
#
loop_
_entity_poly.entity_id
_entity_poly.type
_entity_poly.pdbx_seq_one_letter_code
_entity_poly.pdbx_strand_id
1 'polypeptide(L)'
;MASSKEYLTFILEQLSGLDGVSYRAMMGEYILYYKEKIIGGIYDDRLLVKPVETAQKYIPEAALVSPYPGAKEMLLVDNVDSKDYLTTLFKAMFDELPAPKAKRKNK
;
A
#
# COMPACT_ATOMS: atom_id res chain seq x y z
N MET A 1 17.46 -4.72 1.47
CA MET A 1 17.35 -6.17 1.73
C MET A 1 16.19 -6.72 0.90
N ALA A 2 16.16 -8.01 0.55
CA ALA A 2 14.97 -8.58 -0.08
C ALA A 2 13.87 -8.75 0.98
N SER A 3 12.62 -8.44 0.64
CA SER A 3 11.51 -8.60 1.57
C SER A 3 11.14 -10.07 1.70
N SER A 4 10.77 -10.50 2.90
CA SER A 4 10.39 -11.87 3.15
C SER A 4 8.99 -12.16 2.61
N LYS A 5 8.81 -13.33 2.00
CA LYS A 5 7.50 -13.78 1.53
C LYS A 5 6.52 -13.94 2.70
N GLU A 6 7.01 -14.27 3.89
CA GLU A 6 6.20 -14.34 5.11
C GLU A 6 5.57 -12.99 5.46
N TYR A 7 6.34 -11.90 5.39
CA TYR A 7 5.82 -10.56 5.66
C TYR A 7 4.78 -10.15 4.62
N LEU A 8 5.02 -10.44 3.33
CA LEU A 8 3.99 -10.28 2.30
C LEU A 8 2.69 -11.01 2.67
N THR A 9 2.79 -12.30 3.02
CA THR A 9 1.61 -13.10 3.37
C THR A 9 0.90 -12.52 4.59
N PHE A 10 1.64 -12.07 5.60
CA PHE A 10 1.09 -11.38 6.76
C PHE A 10 0.29 -10.14 6.34
N ILE A 11 0.89 -9.23 5.56
CA ILE A 11 0.20 -8.02 5.08
C ILE A 11 -1.05 -8.37 4.24
N LEU A 12 -0.97 -9.38 3.37
CA LEU A 12 -2.12 -9.83 2.60
C LEU A 12 -3.24 -10.40 3.49
N GLU A 13 -2.88 -11.11 4.56
CA GLU A 13 -3.86 -11.62 5.52
C GLU A 13 -4.52 -10.47 6.31
N GLN A 14 -3.75 -9.43 6.65
CA GLN A 14 -4.28 -8.23 7.30
C GLN A 14 -5.23 -7.47 6.36
N LEU A 15 -4.88 -7.41 5.07
CA LEU A 15 -5.67 -6.78 4.01
C LEU A 15 -6.75 -7.70 3.45
N SER A 16 -6.92 -8.92 3.95
CA SER A 16 -7.95 -9.86 3.45
C SER A 16 -9.38 -9.37 3.70
N GLY A 17 -9.58 -8.38 4.58
CA GLY A 17 -10.85 -7.68 4.73
C GLY A 17 -11.19 -6.70 3.59
N LEU A 18 -10.26 -6.48 2.66
CA LEU A 18 -10.43 -5.61 1.50
C LEU A 18 -10.56 -6.42 0.22
N ASP A 19 -11.69 -6.25 -0.46
CA ASP A 19 -11.90 -6.84 -1.78
C ASP A 19 -11.15 -6.06 -2.87
N GLY A 20 -10.38 -6.76 -3.71
CA GLY A 20 -9.60 -6.18 -4.80
C GLY A 20 -8.16 -5.79 -4.46
N VAL A 21 -7.57 -6.33 -3.39
CA VAL A 21 -6.13 -6.23 -3.13
C VAL A 21 -5.37 -7.23 -3.98
N SER A 22 -4.28 -6.81 -4.61
CA SER A 22 -3.39 -7.64 -5.41
C SER A 22 -1.96 -7.19 -5.19
N TYR A 23 -0.99 -8.05 -5.50
CA TYR A 23 0.43 -7.70 -5.36
C TYR A 23 1.22 -8.13 -6.59
N ARG A 24 2.36 -7.49 -6.82
CA ARG A 24 3.32 -7.82 -7.87
C ARG A 24 4.73 -7.85 -7.30
N ALA A 25 5.39 -8.99 -7.36
CA ALA A 25 6.79 -9.10 -7.00
C ALA A 25 7.69 -8.49 -8.09
N MET A 26 8.66 -7.66 -7.71
CA MET A 26 9.62 -7.04 -8.62
C MET A 26 10.97 -6.91 -7.92
N MET A 27 12.04 -7.51 -8.46
CA MET A 27 13.42 -7.42 -7.94
C MET A 27 13.64 -7.74 -6.44
N GLY A 28 12.73 -8.48 -5.80
CA GLY A 28 12.81 -8.82 -4.37
C GLY A 28 11.96 -7.93 -3.45
N GLU A 29 11.23 -6.98 -4.03
CA GLU A 29 10.22 -6.15 -3.37
C GLU A 29 8.82 -6.52 -3.88
N TYR A 30 7.78 -6.06 -3.17
CA TYR A 30 6.39 -6.36 -3.52
C TYR A 30 5.58 -5.08 -3.69
N ILE A 31 5.05 -4.83 -4.87
CA ILE A 31 4.15 -3.70 -5.12
C ILE A 31 2.73 -4.11 -4.78
N LEU A 32 2.03 -3.32 -3.97
CA LEU A 32 0.63 -3.54 -3.62
C LEU A 32 -0.29 -2.70 -4.51
N TYR A 33 -1.33 -3.38 -4.99
CA TYR A 33 -2.42 -2.83 -5.77
C TYR A 33 -3.72 -2.96 -4.99
N TYR A 34 -4.53 -1.92 -5.00
CA TYR A 34 -5.89 -1.95 -4.49
C TYR A 34 -6.83 -1.42 -5.57
N LYS A 35 -7.78 -2.27 -6.00
CA LYS A 35 -8.73 -1.99 -7.09
C LYS A 35 -8.04 -1.43 -8.35
N GLU A 36 -7.02 -2.16 -8.82
CA GLU A 36 -6.18 -1.81 -9.98
C GLU A 36 -5.32 -0.53 -9.82
N LYS A 37 -5.34 0.14 -8.65
CA LYS A 37 -4.47 1.29 -8.35
C LYS A 37 -3.26 0.88 -7.52
N ILE A 38 -2.10 1.47 -7.79
CA ILE A 38 -0.92 1.32 -6.93
C ILE A 38 -1.12 2.16 -5.67
N ILE A 39 -1.33 1.49 -4.55
CA ILE A 39 -1.51 2.09 -3.23
C ILE A 39 -0.15 2.23 -2.51
N GLY A 40 0.77 1.29 -2.76
CA GLY A 40 2.04 1.20 -2.06
C GLY A 40 2.82 -0.04 -2.45
N GLY A 41 3.68 -0.49 -1.54
CA GLY A 41 4.45 -1.72 -1.66
C GLY A 41 5.18 -2.06 -0.37
N ILE A 42 5.72 -3.26 -0.31
CA ILE A 42 6.58 -3.75 0.75
C ILE A 42 8.03 -3.67 0.25
N TYR A 43 8.84 -2.98 1.04
CA TYR A 43 10.24 -2.74 0.77
C TYR A 43 11.00 -2.95 2.08
N ASP A 44 12.05 -3.77 2.07
CA ASP A 44 12.85 -4.04 3.29
C ASP A 44 12.00 -4.54 4.49
N ASP A 45 11.00 -5.38 4.22
CA ASP A 45 10.01 -5.83 5.22
C ASP A 45 9.22 -4.70 5.89
N ARG A 46 9.06 -3.56 5.21
CA ARG A 46 8.26 -2.41 5.65
C ARG A 46 7.16 -2.12 4.68
N LEU A 47 5.98 -1.82 5.18
CA LEU A 47 4.86 -1.39 4.34
C LEU A 47 5.00 0.11 4.04
N LEU A 48 5.22 0.45 2.78
CA LEU A 48 5.31 1.82 2.30
C LEU A 48 4.09 2.13 1.43
N VAL A 49 3.37 3.20 1.76
CA VAL A 49 2.21 3.66 0.99
C VAL A 49 2.46 5.04 0.39
N LYS A 50 1.72 5.39 -0.65
CA LYS A 50 1.83 6.73 -1.24
C LYS A 50 1.47 7.82 -0.21
N PRO A 51 2.20 8.95 -0.19
CA PRO A 51 1.89 10.06 0.71
C PRO A 51 0.67 10.86 0.21
N VAL A 52 -0.53 10.30 0.35
CA VAL A 52 -1.79 11.01 0.08
C VAL A 52 -2.25 11.80 1.32
N GLU A 53 -3.01 12.87 1.15
CA GLU A 53 -3.40 13.74 2.27
C GLU A 53 -4.15 12.97 3.37
N THR A 54 -5.01 12.03 2.98
CA THR A 54 -5.75 11.17 3.91
C THR A 54 -4.80 10.30 4.71
N ALA A 55 -3.79 9.69 4.08
CA ALA A 55 -2.81 8.87 4.80
C ALA A 55 -1.97 9.71 5.77
N GLN A 56 -1.58 10.92 5.36
CA GLN A 56 -0.87 11.85 6.25
C GLN A 56 -1.75 12.31 7.43
N LYS A 57 -3.06 12.49 7.22
CA LYS A 57 -4.00 12.81 8.30
C LYS A 57 -4.28 11.62 9.20
N TYR A 58 -4.31 10.41 8.64
CA TYR A 58 -4.56 9.17 9.38
C TYR A 58 -3.36 8.72 10.20
N ILE A 59 -2.15 9.00 9.69
CA ILE A 59 -0.87 8.65 10.32
C ILE A 59 0.07 9.86 10.27
N PRO A 60 -0.21 10.94 11.02
CA PRO A 60 0.63 12.13 11.01
C PRO A 60 2.05 11.86 11.53
N GLU A 61 2.22 10.80 12.31
CA GLU A 61 3.50 10.34 12.83
C GLU A 61 4.26 9.42 11.86
N ALA A 62 3.66 9.06 10.71
CA ALA A 62 4.34 8.22 9.72
C ALA A 62 5.55 8.94 9.14
N ALA A 63 6.70 8.28 9.23
CA ALA A 63 7.93 8.78 8.61
C ALA A 63 7.82 8.73 7.08
N LEU A 64 8.16 9.83 6.42
CA LEU A 64 8.41 9.84 4.98
C LEU A 64 9.78 9.23 4.73
N VAL A 65 9.78 8.09 4.06
CA VAL A 65 11.00 7.34 3.74
C VAL A 65 11.02 7.01 2.27
N SER A 66 12.19 7.13 1.64
CA SER A 66 12.40 6.67 0.27
C SER A 66 12.71 5.17 0.27
N PRO A 67 12.02 4.35 -0.54
CA PRO A 67 12.30 2.90 -0.62
C PRO A 67 13.73 2.59 -1.09
N TYR A 68 14.29 3.43 -1.95
CA TYR A 68 15.67 3.34 -2.44
C TYR A 68 16.21 4.75 -2.79
N PRO A 69 17.54 4.95 -2.85
CA PRO A 69 18.13 6.25 -3.19
C PRO A 69 17.62 6.76 -4.55
N GLY A 70 17.05 7.97 -4.56
CA GLY A 70 16.45 8.57 -5.76
C GLY A 70 14.97 8.22 -5.99
N ALA A 71 14.37 7.37 -5.15
CA ALA A 71 12.93 7.13 -5.17
C ALA A 71 12.16 8.28 -4.51
N LYS A 72 10.91 8.46 -4.95
CA LYS A 72 9.97 9.37 -4.30
C LYS A 72 9.68 8.88 -2.89
N GLU A 73 9.58 9.83 -1.97
CA GLU A 73 9.23 9.56 -0.56
C GLU A 73 7.85 8.89 -0.46
N MET A 74 7.77 7.92 0.44
CA MET A 74 6.57 7.15 0.74
C MET A 74 6.33 7.17 2.25
N LEU A 75 5.06 7.06 2.68
CA LEU A 75 4.74 6.97 4.10
C LEU A 75 5.02 5.56 4.60
N LEU A 76 5.79 5.47 5.67
CA LEU A 76 6.00 4.25 6.42
C LEU A 76 4.77 3.93 7.27
N VAL A 77 4.16 2.78 7.02
CA VAL A 77 3.06 2.26 7.82
C VAL A 77 3.63 1.23 8.79
N ASP A 78 3.81 1.64 10.05
CA ASP A 78 4.30 0.76 11.11
C ASP A 78 3.15 -0.04 11.75
N ASN A 79 1.95 0.56 11.82
CA ASN A 79 0.76 -0.07 12.41
C ASN A 79 0.06 -1.02 11.42
N VAL A 80 0.73 -2.12 11.09
CA VAL A 80 0.22 -3.18 10.20
C VAL A 80 -0.50 -4.31 10.94
N ASP A 81 -0.46 -4.32 12.27
CA ASP A 81 -1.06 -5.37 13.12
C ASP A 81 -2.60 -5.26 13.20
N SER A 82 -3.13 -4.05 12.97
CA SER A 82 -4.56 -3.77 13.03
C SER A 82 -5.24 -3.89 11.66
N LYS A 83 -5.99 -4.98 11.43
CA LYS A 83 -6.79 -5.22 10.21
C LYS A 83 -7.74 -4.06 9.90
N ASP A 84 -8.51 -3.61 10.89
CA ASP A 84 -9.47 -2.50 10.73
C ASP A 84 -8.79 -1.18 10.36
N TYR A 85 -7.60 -0.95 10.93
CA TYR A 85 -6.80 0.25 10.66
C TYR A 85 -6.32 0.27 9.22
N LEU A 86 -5.67 -0.80 8.75
CA LEU A 86 -5.21 -0.93 7.37
C LEU A 86 -6.38 -0.90 6.38
N THR A 87 -7.49 -1.57 6.70
CA THR A 87 -8.71 -1.58 5.89
C THR A 87 -9.25 -0.17 5.70
N THR A 88 -9.34 0.61 6.79
CA THR A 88 -9.88 1.97 6.73
C THR A 88 -8.92 2.90 6.01
N LEU A 89 -7.62 2.80 6.30
CA LEU A 89 -6.57 3.57 5.64
C LEU A 89 -6.62 3.35 4.12
N PHE A 90 -6.58 2.10 3.65
CA PHE A 90 -6.57 1.78 2.23
C PHE A 90 -7.85 2.22 1.52
N LYS A 91 -9.02 2.08 2.17
CA LYS A 91 -10.30 2.58 1.63
C LYS A 91 -10.29 4.10 1.48
N ALA A 92 -9.83 4.81 2.50
CA ALA A 92 -9.82 6.26 2.53
C ALA A 92 -8.79 6.82 1.52
N MET A 93 -7.60 6.23 1.45
CA MET A 93 -6.60 6.54 0.43
C MET A 93 -7.10 6.26 -0.99
N PHE A 94 -7.87 5.20 -1.21
CA PHE A 94 -8.38 4.85 -2.53
C PHE A 94 -9.30 5.92 -3.13
N ASP A 95 -10.09 6.56 -2.27
CA ASP A 95 -11.02 7.63 -2.65
C ASP A 95 -10.27 8.84 -3.20
N GLU A 96 -9.15 9.20 -2.55
CA GLU A 96 -8.27 10.30 -2.98
C GLU A 96 -7.34 9.95 -4.13
N LEU A 97 -6.91 8.70 -4.24
CA LEU A 97 -6.04 8.31 -5.35
C LEU A 97 -6.76 8.56 -6.67
N PRO A 98 -6.07 9.06 -7.71
CA PRO A 98 -6.70 9.32 -9.00
C PRO A 98 -7.41 8.05 -9.48
N ALA A 99 -8.68 8.20 -9.90
CA ALA A 99 -9.51 7.08 -10.34
C ALA A 99 -8.75 6.23 -11.36
N PRO A 100 -8.82 4.88 -11.28
CA PRO A 100 -8.26 4.07 -12.34
C PRO A 100 -9.03 4.46 -13.60
N LYS A 101 -8.35 4.74 -14.72
CA LYS A 101 -9.04 5.08 -15.97
C LYS A 101 -10.16 4.06 -16.17
N ALA A 102 -11.41 4.51 -16.13
CA ALA A 102 -12.56 3.63 -16.23
C ALA A 102 -12.38 2.75 -17.47
N LYS A 103 -12.14 1.45 -17.28
CA LYS A 103 -12.23 0.49 -18.39
C LYS A 103 -13.68 0.55 -18.83
N ARG A 104 -13.92 1.16 -20.00
CA ARG A 104 -15.24 1.18 -20.64
C ARG A 104 -15.73 -0.27 -20.67
N LYS A 105 -16.81 -0.57 -19.93
CA LYS A 105 -17.58 -1.80 -20.13
C LYS A 105 -18.19 -1.69 -21.52
N ASN A 106 -17.57 -2.32 -22.51
CA ASN A 106 -18.21 -2.49 -23.81
C ASN A 106 -19.29 -3.55 -23.61
N LYS A 107 -20.55 -3.11 -23.64
CA LYS A 107 -21.72 -3.99 -23.68
C LYS A 107 -21.96 -4.42 -25.12
#